data_AF-A0A9P6YJX5-F1
#
_entry.id   AF-A0A9P6YJX5-F1
#
_cell.length_a   1.000
_cell.length_b   1.000
_cell.length_c   1.000
_cell.angle_alpha   90.00
_cell.angle_beta   90.00
_cell.angle_gamma   90.00
#
_symmetry.space_group_name_H-M   'P 1'
#
loop_
_entity.id
_entity.type
_entity.pdbx_description
1 polymer ?
#
loop_
_entity_poly.entity_id
_entity_poly.type
_entity_poly.pdbx_seq_one_letter_code
_entity_poly.pdbx_strand_id
1 'polypeptide(L)'
;MMGKALLGLQHSVDAPLPPAQLDELIALCRVQQGETFCADTAETLWSSGRLQQAREALQLSCAQRADAPACRPAKDLGVLASAPGTALAPVTASALPCGSFEAERSVLSQLRFLQDGVVEAGGREQPLRASLRDGRILIHRELGSDFVLQLLQNGNLAGIDGGNRFAYYERKPAAGNDRCTP
;
A
#
# COMPACT_ATOMS: atom_id res chain seq x y z
N MET A 1 21.81 -39.65 -21.46
CA MET A 1 21.81 -40.09 -20.04
C MET A 1 21.83 -38.84 -19.17
N MET A 2 20.90 -38.81 -18.21
CA MET A 2 20.48 -37.79 -17.23
C MET A 2 21.48 -36.66 -16.88
N GLY A 3 21.11 -35.42 -16.58
CA GLY A 3 19.82 -34.86 -16.17
C GLY A 3 20.01 -33.95 -14.94
N LYS A 4 19.53 -32.71 -15.02
CA LYS A 4 18.89 -31.93 -13.93
C LYS A 4 18.55 -30.53 -14.46
N ALA A 5 17.35 -30.43 -15.02
CA ALA A 5 16.56 -29.21 -14.96
C ALA A 5 16.22 -28.91 -13.49
N LEU A 6 16.08 -27.62 -13.15
CA LEU A 6 15.18 -27.03 -12.15
C LEU A 6 15.81 -25.73 -11.60
N LEU A 7 15.74 -24.66 -12.39
CA LEU A 7 15.70 -23.28 -11.88
C LEU A 7 14.50 -22.60 -12.53
N GLY A 8 13.33 -23.14 -12.22
CA GLY A 8 12.08 -22.40 -12.35
C GLY A 8 12.06 -21.36 -11.24
N LEU A 9 12.62 -20.18 -11.51
CA LEU A 9 12.24 -18.94 -10.81
C LEU A 9 10.82 -18.58 -11.23
N GLN A 10 9.88 -19.44 -10.87
CA GLN A 10 8.48 -19.09 -10.79
C GLN A 10 8.43 -18.06 -9.68
N HIS A 11 8.12 -16.81 -10.03
CA HIS A 11 7.81 -15.73 -9.11
C HIS A 11 6.70 -16.22 -8.17
N SER A 12 7.12 -16.88 -7.09
CA SER A 12 6.30 -17.05 -5.90
C SER A 12 6.20 -15.63 -5.38
N VAL A 13 4.98 -15.18 -5.11
CA VAL A 13 4.76 -14.01 -4.29
C VAL A 13 5.59 -14.25 -3.03
N ASP A 14 6.73 -13.56 -2.88
CA ASP A 14 7.67 -13.82 -1.81
C ASP A 14 6.88 -13.81 -0.49
N ALA A 15 7.02 -14.89 0.27
CA ALA A 15 6.36 -15.00 1.56
C ALA A 15 6.74 -13.74 2.36
N PRO A 16 5.79 -13.07 3.03
CA PRO A 16 6.08 -11.87 3.79
C PRO A 16 7.24 -12.12 4.76
N LEU A 17 8.23 -11.23 4.78
CA LEU A 17 9.37 -11.40 5.67
C LEU A 17 8.90 -11.50 7.13
N PRO A 18 9.51 -12.38 7.95
CA PRO A 18 9.23 -12.45 9.37
C PRO A 18 9.44 -11.10 10.06
N PRO A 19 8.67 -10.78 11.13
CA PRO A 19 8.78 -9.51 11.84
C PRO A 19 10.21 -9.15 12.27
N ALA A 20 10.98 -10.11 12.77
CA ALA A 20 12.36 -9.89 13.19
C ALA A 20 13.27 -9.42 12.04
N GLN A 21 13.05 -9.91 10.81
CA GLN A 21 13.83 -9.48 9.65
C GLN A 21 13.42 -8.07 9.20
N LEU A 22 12.14 -7.73 9.30
CA LEU A 22 11.67 -6.36 9.04
C LEU A 22 12.27 -5.36 10.05
N ASP A 23 12.37 -5.76 11.31
CA ASP A 23 12.99 -4.95 12.36
C ASP A 23 14.51 -4.77 12.13
N GLU A 24 15.18 -5.80 11.64
CA GLU A 24 16.60 -5.73 11.25
C GLU A 24 16.81 -4.80 10.04
N LEU A 25 15.95 -4.88 9.01
CA LEU A 25 16.05 -4.02 7.83
C LEU A 25 15.98 -2.53 8.18
N ILE A 26 15.00 -2.12 9.00
CA ILE A 26 14.90 -0.71 9.40
C ILE A 26 16.06 -0.30 10.30
N ALA A 27 16.57 -1.19 11.17
CA ALA A 27 17.76 -0.93 11.97
C ALA A 27 19.00 -0.70 11.09
N LEU A 28 19.22 -1.53 10.08
CA LEU A 28 20.30 -1.37 9.11
C LEU A 28 20.16 -0.06 8.32
N CYS A 29 18.94 0.32 7.91
CA CYS A 29 18.71 1.57 7.19
C CYS A 29 19.08 2.79 8.05
N ARG A 30 18.76 2.77 9.35
CA ARG A 30 19.15 3.83 10.29
C ARG A 30 20.67 3.96 10.46
N VAL A 31 21.40 2.85 10.41
CA VAL A 31 22.87 2.82 10.58
C VAL A 31 23.60 3.20 9.30
N GLN A 32 23.27 2.55 8.18
CA GLN A 32 24.00 2.71 6.93
C GLN A 32 23.56 3.95 6.15
N GLN A 33 22.29 4.35 6.28
CA GLN A 33 21.68 5.50 5.61
C GLN A 33 21.96 5.50 4.09
N GLY A 34 22.04 4.34 3.45
CA GLY A 34 22.24 4.27 2.00
C GLY A 34 20.96 4.68 1.26
N GLU A 35 21.04 5.59 0.28
CA GLU A 35 19.87 6.09 -0.47
C GLU A 35 19.01 4.93 -1.01
N THR A 36 19.60 4.09 -1.87
CA THR A 36 18.90 2.96 -2.50
C THR A 36 18.45 1.92 -1.47
N PHE A 37 19.33 1.57 -0.53
CA PHE A 37 19.01 0.57 0.49
C PHE A 37 17.81 0.97 1.34
N CYS A 38 17.75 2.23 1.79
CA CYS A 38 16.63 2.73 2.56
C CYS A 38 15.35 2.89 1.71
N ALA A 39 15.46 3.20 0.42
CA ALA A 39 14.31 3.20 -0.48
C ALA A 39 13.72 1.79 -0.64
N ASP A 40 14.55 0.78 -0.89
CA ASP A 40 14.10 -0.62 -1.02
C ASP A 40 13.52 -1.14 0.30
N THR A 41 14.18 -0.82 1.42
CA THR A 41 13.69 -1.13 2.77
C THR A 41 12.29 -0.53 3.00
N ALA A 42 12.05 0.70 2.56
CA ALA A 42 10.75 1.32 2.68
C ALA A 42 9.65 0.57 1.92
N GLU A 43 9.94 0.09 0.72
CA GLU A 43 8.98 -0.68 -0.08
C GLU A 43 8.63 -2.02 0.57
N THR A 44 9.64 -2.73 1.09
CA THR A 44 9.44 -3.99 1.82
C THR A 44 8.62 -3.77 3.08
N LEU A 45 8.92 -2.73 3.86
CA LEU A 45 8.17 -2.38 5.07
C LEU A 45 6.72 -2.01 4.73
N TRP A 46 6.52 -1.22 3.68
CA TRP A 46 5.20 -0.77 3.25
C TRP A 46 4.30 -1.94 2.84
N SER A 47 4.80 -2.82 1.96
CA SER A 47 4.06 -4.01 1.51
C SER A 47 3.78 -5.01 2.65
N SER A 48 4.60 -4.98 3.70
CA SER A 48 4.42 -5.75 4.95
C SER A 48 3.54 -5.04 6.00
N GLY A 49 2.92 -3.90 5.67
CA GLY A 49 2.03 -3.17 6.56
C GLY A 49 2.72 -2.38 7.68
N ARG A 50 4.04 -2.17 7.60
CA ARG A 50 4.84 -1.38 8.55
C ARG A 50 4.92 0.09 8.12
N LEU A 51 3.77 0.74 7.96
CA LEU A 51 3.63 2.04 7.29
C LEU A 51 4.49 3.16 7.92
N GLN A 52 4.58 3.23 9.25
CA GLN A 52 5.41 4.24 9.92
C GLN A 52 6.90 4.02 9.69
N GLN A 53 7.37 2.78 9.78
CA GLN A 53 8.77 2.44 9.52
C GLN A 53 9.12 2.64 8.04
N ALA A 54 8.20 2.36 7.13
CA ALA A 54 8.37 2.63 5.71
C ALA A 54 8.53 4.14 5.42
N ARG A 55 7.69 4.98 6.04
CA ARG A 55 7.84 6.45 5.95
C ARG A 55 9.20 6.90 6.49
N GLU A 56 9.63 6.37 7.64
CA GLU A 56 10.95 6.69 8.21
C GLU A 56 12.09 6.33 7.25
N ALA A 57 12.05 5.13 6.66
CA ALA A 57 13.05 4.70 5.69
C ALA A 57 13.09 5.60 4.43
N LEU A 58 11.94 6.06 3.94
CA LEU A 58 11.88 7.06 2.84
C LEU A 58 12.52 8.39 3.25
N GLN A 59 12.30 8.83 4.49
CA GLN A 59 12.90 10.07 5.01
C GLN A 59 14.43 9.96 5.10
N LEU A 60 14.93 8.82 5.59
CA LEU A 60 16.37 8.54 5.63
C LEU A 60 16.98 8.48 4.23
N SER A 61 16.32 7.81 3.28
CA SER A 61 16.75 7.78 1.87
C SER A 61 16.80 9.18 1.27
N CYS A 62 15.76 9.99 1.47
CA CYS A 62 15.69 11.36 0.97
C CYS A 62 16.75 12.29 1.58
N ALA A 63 17.11 12.09 2.86
CA ALA A 63 18.12 12.92 3.53
C ALA A 63 19.51 12.81 2.88
N GLN A 64 19.79 11.72 2.17
CA GLN A 64 21.06 11.51 1.49
C GLN A 64 21.19 12.34 0.20
N ARG A 65 20.07 12.58 -0.48
CA ARG A 65 20.05 13.29 -1.76
C ARG A 65 18.71 13.99 -1.97
N ALA A 66 18.75 15.31 -2.11
CA ALA A 66 17.57 16.17 -2.15
C ALA A 66 16.60 15.90 -3.32
N ASP A 67 17.09 15.33 -4.42
CA ASP A 67 16.30 14.95 -5.60
C ASP A 67 16.12 13.42 -5.73
N ALA A 68 16.33 12.68 -4.64
CA ALA A 68 16.08 11.25 -4.61
C ALA A 68 14.61 10.93 -4.91
N PRO A 69 14.32 9.86 -5.68
CA PRO A 69 12.95 9.39 -5.90
C PRO A 69 12.14 9.17 -4.62
N ALA A 70 12.81 8.85 -3.51
CA ALA A 70 12.21 8.66 -2.19
C ALA A 70 11.68 9.96 -1.54
N CYS A 71 12.17 11.13 -1.95
CA CYS A 71 11.79 12.41 -1.33
C CYS A 71 10.33 12.77 -1.52
N ARG A 72 9.78 12.55 -2.71
CA ARG A 72 8.37 12.86 -2.97
C ARG A 72 7.43 11.94 -2.15
N PRO A 73 7.60 10.60 -2.14
CA PRO A 73 6.86 9.73 -1.22
C PRO A 73 7.01 10.13 0.26
N ALA A 74 8.24 10.46 0.70
CA ALA A 74 8.49 10.88 2.08
C ALA A 74 7.66 12.11 2.47
N LYS A 75 7.53 13.08 1.56
CA LYS A 75 6.71 14.28 1.74
C LYS A 75 5.22 13.96 1.75
N ASP A 76 4.73 13.23 0.76
CA ASP A 76 3.30 12.93 0.60
C ASP A 76 2.77 12.11 1.78
N LEU A 77 3.60 11.21 2.32
CA LEU A 77 3.29 10.42 3.53
C LEU A 77 3.43 11.22 4.84
N GLY A 78 3.67 12.53 4.79
CA GLY A 78 3.70 13.41 5.96
C GLY A 78 2.45 13.30 6.84
N VAL A 79 1.29 12.99 6.24
CA VAL A 79 0.02 12.74 6.95
C VAL A 79 0.11 11.62 8.00
N LEU A 80 1.01 10.64 7.81
CA LEU A 80 1.20 9.55 8.75
C LEU A 80 1.99 9.96 10.00
N ALA A 81 2.69 11.10 9.98
CA ALA A 81 3.58 11.53 11.07
C ALA A 81 2.90 11.57 12.45
N SER A 82 1.64 12.00 12.47
CA SER A 82 0.85 12.18 13.70
C SER A 82 -0.05 11.00 14.02
N ALA A 83 -0.13 10.00 13.14
CA ALA A 83 -0.98 8.83 13.35
C ALA A 83 -0.29 7.84 14.31
N PRO A 84 -0.97 7.38 15.39
CA PRO A 84 -0.40 6.37 16.26
C PRO A 84 -0.21 5.06 15.48
N GLY A 85 0.87 4.33 15.75
CA GLY A 85 1.17 3.08 15.02
C GLY A 85 0.04 2.05 15.07
N THR A 86 -0.72 2.01 16.17
CA THR A 86 -1.91 1.15 16.34
C THR A 86 -3.06 1.53 15.40
N ALA A 87 -3.23 2.80 15.07
CA ALA A 87 -4.23 3.26 14.10
C ALA A 87 -3.87 2.87 12.66
N LEU A 88 -2.58 2.67 12.38
CA LEU A 88 -2.06 2.24 11.09
C LEU A 88 -1.83 0.72 11.02
N ALA A 89 -2.25 -0.04 12.04
CA ALA A 89 -2.13 -1.48 12.04
C ALA A 89 -3.01 -2.07 10.92
N PRO A 90 -2.50 -3.03 10.12
CA PRO A 90 -3.29 -3.75 9.14
C PRO A 90 -4.45 -4.53 9.79
N VAL A 91 -5.62 -4.48 9.16
CA VAL A 91 -6.82 -5.23 9.56
C VAL A 91 -7.27 -6.14 8.42
N THR A 92 -7.60 -7.38 8.74
CA THR A 92 -8.24 -8.31 7.80
C THR A 92 -9.61 -7.79 7.41
N ALA A 93 -9.80 -7.42 6.14
CA ALA A 93 -11.09 -6.98 5.63
C ALA A 93 -12.06 -8.17 5.53
N SER A 94 -13.17 -8.10 6.27
CA SER A 94 -14.26 -9.08 6.20
C SER A 94 -15.40 -8.67 5.27
N ALA A 95 -15.44 -7.39 4.87
CA ALA A 95 -16.38 -6.81 3.92
C ALA A 95 -15.66 -5.75 3.08
N LEU A 96 -16.18 -5.47 1.88
CA LEU A 96 -15.70 -4.34 1.10
C LEU A 96 -16.07 -3.03 1.81
N PRO A 97 -15.17 -2.03 1.83
CA PRO A 97 -15.50 -0.75 2.43
C PRO A 97 -16.60 -0.04 1.63
N CYS A 98 -17.31 0.87 2.28
CA CYS A 98 -18.25 1.76 1.61
C CYS A 98 -17.78 3.21 1.65
N GLY A 99 -18.02 3.98 0.60
CA GLY A 99 -17.84 5.43 0.58
C GLY A 99 -16.54 5.85 -0.10
N SER A 100 -16.20 7.13 0.08
CA SER A 100 -15.12 7.79 -0.65
C SER A 100 -13.79 7.78 0.11
N PHE A 101 -12.73 7.60 -0.65
CA PHE A 101 -11.35 7.57 -0.18
C PHE A 101 -10.47 8.37 -1.14
N GLU A 102 -9.55 9.16 -0.61
CA GLU A 102 -8.62 9.92 -1.44
C GLU A 102 -7.18 9.75 -0.97
N ALA A 103 -6.28 9.66 -1.94
CA ALA A 103 -4.84 9.62 -1.73
C ALA A 103 -4.17 10.79 -2.46
N GLU A 104 -3.24 11.46 -1.77
CA GLU A 104 -2.37 12.49 -2.37
C GLU A 104 -1.53 11.89 -3.51
N ARG A 105 -1.13 10.63 -3.34
CA ARG A 105 -0.33 9.87 -4.30
C ARG A 105 -1.03 8.55 -4.63
N SER A 106 -1.46 8.41 -5.87
CA SER A 106 -1.87 7.14 -6.45
C SER A 106 -2.10 7.29 -7.95
N VAL A 107 -2.05 6.17 -8.70
CA VAL A 107 -2.59 6.09 -10.06
C VAL A 107 -4.11 6.37 -10.09
N LEU A 108 -4.84 5.91 -9.06
CA LEU A 108 -6.25 6.20 -8.84
C LEU A 108 -6.36 6.97 -7.53
N SER A 109 -6.21 8.29 -7.56
CA SER A 109 -6.18 9.15 -6.37
C SER A 109 -7.52 9.28 -5.66
N GLN A 110 -8.63 9.00 -6.33
CA GLN A 110 -9.97 9.02 -5.75
C GLN A 110 -10.65 7.69 -6.00
N LEU A 111 -11.14 7.06 -4.93
CA LEU A 111 -11.87 5.80 -4.98
C LEU A 111 -13.19 5.97 -4.24
N ARG A 112 -14.31 5.60 -4.87
CA ARG A 112 -15.62 5.55 -4.23
C ARG A 112 -16.16 4.14 -4.34
N PHE A 113 -16.21 3.45 -3.20
CA PHE A 113 -16.77 2.12 -3.10
C PHE A 113 -18.28 2.20 -2.90
N LEU A 114 -18.99 1.48 -3.76
CA LEU A 114 -20.45 1.39 -3.81
C LEU A 114 -20.89 -0.04 -3.50
N GLN A 115 -22.20 -0.25 -3.54
CA GLN A 115 -22.81 -1.58 -3.47
C GLN A 115 -22.22 -2.58 -4.46
N ASP A 116 -22.29 -3.86 -4.07
CA ASP A 116 -21.89 -5.02 -4.87
C ASP A 116 -20.45 -4.96 -5.41
N GLY A 117 -19.57 -4.24 -4.71
CA GLY A 117 -18.17 -4.09 -5.07
C GLY A 117 -17.94 -3.24 -6.32
N VAL A 118 -18.88 -2.37 -6.69
CA VAL A 118 -18.63 -1.35 -7.72
C VAL A 118 -17.68 -0.29 -7.15
N VAL A 119 -16.64 0.07 -7.89
CA VAL A 119 -15.70 1.13 -7.51
C VAL A 119 -15.65 2.18 -8.60
N GLU A 120 -16.12 3.38 -8.31
CA GLU A 120 -15.83 4.53 -9.14
C GLU A 120 -14.44 5.05 -8.79
N ALA A 121 -13.62 5.32 -9.81
CA ALA A 121 -12.31 5.88 -9.62
C ALA A 121 -12.17 7.18 -10.40
N GLY A 122 -11.61 8.21 -9.76
CA GLY A 122 -11.47 9.54 -10.35
C GLY A 122 -10.79 9.49 -11.72
N GLY A 123 -11.35 10.21 -12.70
CA GLY A 123 -10.83 10.27 -14.06
C GLY A 123 -11.17 9.08 -14.96
N ARG A 124 -12.01 8.13 -14.51
CA ARG A 124 -12.52 7.03 -15.33
C ARG A 124 -14.01 7.19 -15.62
N GLU A 125 -14.41 6.89 -16.85
CA GLU A 125 -15.82 6.85 -17.25
C GLU A 125 -16.50 5.53 -16.83
N GLN A 126 -15.76 4.42 -16.91
CA GLN A 126 -16.28 3.10 -16.56
C GLN A 126 -15.88 2.71 -15.14
N PRO A 127 -16.84 2.24 -14.31
CA PRO A 127 -16.55 1.79 -12.96
C PRO A 127 -15.74 0.50 -12.98
N LEU A 128 -14.91 0.34 -11.96
CA LEU A 128 -14.15 -0.88 -11.68
C LEU A 128 -14.96 -1.81 -10.77
N ARG A 129 -14.44 -3.02 -10.57
CA ARG A 129 -14.99 -4.00 -9.63
C ARG A 129 -13.96 -4.31 -8.56
N ALA A 130 -14.41 -4.43 -7.33
CA ALA A 130 -13.61 -4.88 -6.21
C ALA A 130 -14.12 -6.21 -5.65
N SER A 131 -13.21 -6.99 -5.11
CA SER A 131 -13.49 -8.21 -4.37
C SER A 131 -12.57 -8.34 -3.16
N LEU A 132 -12.91 -9.26 -2.26
CA LEU A 132 -12.06 -9.64 -1.14
C LEU A 132 -11.28 -10.91 -1.49
N ARG A 133 -10.00 -10.91 -1.17
CA ARG A 133 -9.15 -12.10 -1.21
C ARG A 133 -8.15 -12.04 -0.07
N ASP A 134 -8.11 -13.10 0.74
CA ASP A 134 -7.18 -13.24 1.86
C ASP A 134 -7.15 -12.03 2.83
N GLY A 135 -8.34 -11.44 3.08
CA GLY A 135 -8.48 -10.27 3.95
C GLY A 135 -8.00 -8.96 3.35
N ARG A 136 -7.70 -8.92 2.04
CA ARG A 136 -7.31 -7.73 1.28
C ARG A 136 -8.39 -7.37 0.28
N ILE A 137 -8.43 -6.11 -0.10
CA ILE A 137 -9.37 -5.58 -1.10
C ILE A 137 -8.63 -5.50 -2.43
N LEU A 138 -9.14 -6.19 -3.43
CA LEU A 138 -8.58 -6.20 -4.78
C LEU A 138 -9.49 -5.37 -5.67
N ILE A 139 -8.94 -4.34 -6.32
CA ILE A 139 -9.64 -3.62 -7.39
C ILE A 139 -9.15 -4.19 -8.71
N HIS A 140 -10.08 -4.82 -9.43
CA HIS A 140 -9.80 -5.48 -10.70
C HIS A 140 -9.55 -4.47 -11.80
N ARG A 141 -8.48 -4.69 -12.54
CA ARG A 141 -8.09 -3.85 -13.67
C ARG A 141 -8.27 -4.61 -14.97
N GLU A 142 -8.68 -3.89 -16.00
CA GLU A 142 -8.79 -4.45 -17.36
C GLU A 142 -7.42 -4.84 -17.93
N LEU A 143 -6.39 -4.07 -17.58
CA LEU A 143 -5.02 -4.26 -18.05
C LEU A 143 -4.02 -4.20 -16.90
N GLY A 144 -3.17 -5.23 -16.80
CA GLY A 144 -2.17 -5.39 -15.75
C GLY A 144 -2.71 -6.04 -14.48
N SER A 145 -1.88 -6.13 -13.45
CA SER A 145 -2.27 -6.69 -12.15
C SER A 145 -3.28 -5.80 -11.43
N ASP A 146 -4.14 -6.44 -10.63
CA ASP A 146 -5.11 -5.77 -9.73
C ASP A 146 -4.40 -4.82 -8.76
N PHE A 147 -5.09 -3.74 -8.37
CA PHE A 147 -4.63 -2.95 -7.22
C PHE A 147 -5.03 -3.66 -5.94
N VAL A 148 -4.07 -3.75 -5.01
CA VAL A 148 -4.27 -4.44 -3.74
C VAL A 148 -4.23 -3.42 -2.62
N LEU A 149 -5.34 -3.32 -1.90
CA LEU A 149 -5.50 -2.40 -0.78
C LEU A 149 -5.59 -3.18 0.55
N GLN A 150 -4.85 -2.69 1.53
CA GLN A 150 -4.90 -3.13 2.93
C GLN A 150 -5.81 -2.19 3.70
N LEU A 151 -6.84 -2.72 4.37
CA LEU A 151 -7.61 -1.97 5.36
C LEU A 151 -6.75 -1.76 6.62
N LEU A 152 -6.83 -0.56 7.20
CA LEU A 152 -6.14 -0.18 8.42
C LEU A 152 -7.11 0.02 9.58
N GLN A 153 -6.60 -0.03 10.81
CA GLN A 153 -7.40 0.09 12.03
C GLN A 153 -8.18 1.42 12.14
N ASN A 154 -7.66 2.50 11.56
CA ASN A 154 -8.34 3.80 11.48
C ASN A 154 -9.41 3.89 10.37
N GLY A 155 -9.66 2.81 9.63
CA GLY A 155 -10.64 2.77 8.54
C GLY A 155 -10.14 3.32 7.21
N ASN A 156 -8.86 3.74 7.13
CA ASN A 156 -8.20 4.15 5.89
C ASN A 156 -7.65 2.93 5.14
N LEU A 157 -7.20 3.15 3.89
CA LEU A 157 -6.64 2.10 3.05
C LEU A 157 -5.19 2.41 2.68
N ALA A 158 -4.37 1.37 2.52
CA ALA A 158 -3.03 1.48 1.98
C ALA A 158 -2.87 0.62 0.73
N GLY A 159 -2.38 1.20 -0.37
CA GLY A 159 -2.02 0.47 -1.58
C GLY A 159 -0.70 -0.27 -1.38
N ILE A 160 -0.75 -1.60 -1.34
CA ILE A 160 0.39 -2.47 -0.98
C ILE A 160 0.95 -3.24 -2.18
N ASP A 161 0.36 -3.08 -3.36
CA ASP A 161 0.89 -3.61 -4.61
C ASP A 161 2.03 -2.74 -5.17
N GLY A 162 2.81 -3.31 -6.10
CA GLY A 162 3.93 -2.61 -6.71
C GLY A 162 3.52 -1.40 -7.57
N GLY A 163 2.34 -1.44 -8.19
CA GLY A 163 1.85 -0.39 -9.10
C GLY A 163 1.18 0.79 -8.39
N ASN A 164 0.79 0.63 -7.12
CA ASN A 164 0.13 1.65 -6.31
C ASN A 164 0.82 1.84 -4.94
N ARG A 165 2.12 1.55 -4.86
CA ARG A 165 2.93 1.66 -3.64
C ARG A 165 2.91 3.07 -3.06
N PHE A 166 2.98 3.14 -1.73
CA PHE A 166 2.91 4.39 -0.96
C PHE A 166 1.61 5.19 -1.14
N ALA A 167 0.57 4.60 -1.74
CA ALA A 167 -0.75 5.20 -1.75
C ALA A 167 -1.41 5.03 -0.39
N TYR A 168 -1.64 6.14 0.30
CA TYR A 168 -2.41 6.19 1.54
C TYR A 168 -3.73 6.90 1.28
N TYR A 169 -4.82 6.17 1.43
CA TYR A 169 -6.17 6.59 1.11
C TYR A 169 -6.92 6.94 2.38
N GLU A 170 -7.15 8.23 2.57
CA GLU A 170 -7.96 8.73 3.67
C GLU A 170 -9.43 8.61 3.36
N ARG A 171 -10.18 7.95 4.24
CA ARG A 171 -11.63 7.95 4.21
C ARG A 171 -12.13 9.37 4.33
N LYS A 172 -12.94 9.80 3.36
CA LYS A 172 -13.63 11.09 3.42
C LYS A 172 -14.92 10.93 4.22
N PRO A 173 -15.37 11.99 4.93
CA PRO A 173 -16.70 12.01 5.53
C PRO A 173 -17.76 11.71 4.46
N ALA A 174 -18.77 10.92 4.83
CA ALA A 174 -19.86 10.59 3.93
C ALA A 174 -20.51 11.88 3.41
N ALA A 175 -20.33 12.19 2.12
CA ALA A 175 -21.13 13.20 1.46
C ALA A 175 -22.52 12.55 1.30
N GLY A 176 -23.44 12.90 2.20
CA GLY A 176 -24.73 12.24 2.39
C GLY A 176 -25.35 11.80 1.08
N ASN A 177 -25.18 10.51 0.76
CA ASN A 177 -25.53 9.73 -0.45
C ASN A 177 -24.70 8.42 -0.55
N ASP A 178 -23.87 8.06 0.45
CA ASP A 178 -23.12 6.79 0.45
C ASP A 178 -24.08 5.60 0.42
N ARG A 179 -24.41 5.15 -0.80
CA ARG A 179 -25.30 4.02 -1.07
C ARG A 179 -24.58 2.71 -0.82
N CYS A 180 -24.31 2.41 0.44
CA CYS A 180 -24.12 1.03 0.85
C CYS A 180 -25.10 0.71 1.96
N THR A 181 -26.08 -0.11 1.63
CA THR A 181 -26.72 -0.96 2.63
C THR A 181 -25.74 -2.08 3.00
N PRO A 182 -25.65 -2.42 4.30
CA PRO A 182 -25.02 -3.66 4.74
C PRO A 182 -25.59 -4.89 4.03
#